data_AF-A0A8R2FE11-F1
#
_entry.id   AF-A0A8R2FE11-F1
#
_cell.length_a   1.000
_cell.length_b   1.000
_cell.length_c   1.000
_cell.angle_alpha   90.00
_cell.angle_beta   90.00
_cell.angle_gamma   90.00
#
_symmetry.space_group_name_H-M   'P 1'
#
loop_
_entity.id
_entity.type
_entity.pdbx_description
1 polymer ?
#
loop_
_entity_poly.entity_id
_entity_poly.type
_entity_poly.pdbx_seq_one_letter_code
_entity_poly.pdbx_strand_id
1 'polypeptide(L)'
;MKIPTGNKDRFVKVRPMFDCVLKRCRELVKERNLSIDEQIVPFTGHLNVKQYCKGKPNPWGIKIFMLCGASGVIYDFIIYQGSETEFCPRFKNKFGLGASVVLQLTEHIEENKHFLFFDNYFASYNLFEVLLQRKIFAASTIRVDRFSKPPFLNDKVLASTGKGATHEIRNDENTIALLKWYDSKSVHIASNFIASGNVDNVEHGGIKNQKNMIQLNVQK
;
A
#
# COMPACT_ATOMS: atom_id res chain seq x y z
N MET A 1 30.57 18.62 -9.68
CA MET A 1 29.20 19.18 -9.74
C MET A 1 29.10 20.33 -8.75
N LYS A 2 28.83 21.57 -9.19
CA LYS A 2 28.57 22.69 -8.27
C LYS A 2 27.13 22.57 -7.77
N ILE A 3 26.94 22.39 -6.46
CA ILE A 3 25.60 22.32 -5.85
C ILE A 3 25.13 23.75 -5.57
N PRO A 4 23.92 24.14 -5.99
CA PRO A 4 23.40 25.49 -5.74
C PRO A 4 23.27 25.80 -4.25
N THR A 5 23.54 27.05 -3.88
CA THR A 5 23.26 27.57 -2.53
C THR A 5 21.76 27.46 -2.24
N GLY A 6 21.40 26.89 -1.08
CA GLY A 6 19.99 26.68 -0.71
C GLY A 6 19.34 25.41 -1.26
N ASN A 7 20.10 24.53 -1.93
CA ASN A 7 19.60 23.22 -2.36
C ASN A 7 19.13 22.38 -1.17
N LYS A 8 17.87 21.94 -1.21
CA LYS A 8 17.24 21.12 -0.16
C LYS A 8 17.29 19.62 -0.43
N ASP A 9 17.60 19.22 -1.66
CA ASP A 9 17.74 17.82 -2.05
C ASP A 9 18.94 17.17 -1.34
N ARG A 10 18.65 16.23 -0.45
CA ARG A 10 19.65 15.50 0.35
C ARG A 10 20.42 14.47 -0.48
N PHE A 11 19.91 14.13 -1.66
CA PHE A 11 20.50 13.20 -2.61
C PHE A 11 21.06 13.89 -3.86
N VAL A 12 21.23 15.22 -3.86
CA VAL A 12 21.65 16.01 -5.03
C VAL A 12 22.87 15.46 -5.80
N LYS A 13 23.83 14.85 -5.09
CA LYS A 13 25.05 14.27 -5.70
C LYS A 13 24.76 13.04 -6.57
N VAL A 14 23.70 12.30 -6.27
CA VAL A 14 23.30 11.06 -6.94
C VAL A 14 21.94 11.18 -7.65
N ARG A 15 21.28 12.34 -7.52
CA ARG A 15 20.01 12.68 -8.15
C ARG A 15 19.95 12.34 -9.65
N PRO A 16 20.97 12.69 -10.48
CA PRO A 16 20.92 12.37 -11.91
C PRO A 16 20.82 10.86 -12.20
N MET A 17 21.41 10.03 -11.35
CA MET A 17 21.32 8.56 -11.49
C MET A 17 19.92 8.08 -11.13
N PHE A 18 19.34 8.57 -10.03
CA PHE A 18 17.99 8.22 -9.63
C PHE A 18 16.96 8.66 -10.66
N ASP A 19 17.08 9.87 -11.20
CA ASP A 19 16.16 10.38 -12.21
C ASP A 19 16.24 9.57 -13.51
N CYS A 20 17.44 9.12 -13.89
CA CYS A 20 17.64 8.24 -15.04
C CYS A 20 16.93 6.89 -14.86
N VAL A 21 17.12 6.25 -13.70
CA VAL A 21 16.46 4.97 -13.38
C VAL A 21 14.95 5.14 -13.29
N LEU A 22 14.49 6.17 -12.59
CA LEU A 22 13.07 6.48 -12.42
C LEU A 22 12.38 6.72 -13.77
N LYS A 23 13.02 7.48 -14.67
CA LYS A 23 12.54 7.67 -16.03
C LYS A 23 12.35 6.33 -16.74
N ARG A 24 13.34 5.44 -16.67
CA ARG A 24 13.25 4.14 -17.35
C ARG A 24 12.18 3.23 -16.74
N CYS A 25 12.03 3.20 -15.41
CA CYS A 25 10.96 2.47 -14.74
C CYS A 25 9.57 2.95 -15.19
N ARG A 26 9.38 4.26 -15.32
CA ARG A 26 8.11 4.85 -15.75
C ARG A 26 7.73 4.55 -17.19
N GLU A 27 8.70 4.31 -18.07
CA GLU A 27 8.48 3.92 -19.47
C GLU A 27 8.01 2.46 -19.63
N LEU A 28 8.18 1.62 -18.61
CA LEU A 28 7.73 0.22 -18.67
C LEU A 28 6.20 0.12 -18.64
N VAL A 29 5.66 -0.85 -19.39
CA VAL A 29 4.23 -1.19 -19.33
C VAL A 29 3.94 -1.77 -17.95
N LYS A 30 2.98 -1.17 -17.23
CA LYS A 30 2.63 -1.62 -15.88
C LYS A 30 1.82 -2.91 -15.92
N GLU A 31 2.13 -3.81 -15.00
CA GLU A 31 1.37 -5.03 -14.80
C GLU A 31 -0.05 -4.76 -14.27
N ARG A 32 -0.94 -5.74 -14.47
CA ARG A 32 -2.29 -5.72 -13.93
C ARG A 32 -2.32 -5.64 -12.40
N ASN A 33 -1.45 -6.37 -11.71
CA ASN A 33 -1.39 -6.39 -10.25
C ASN A 33 -0.18 -5.60 -9.78
N LEU A 34 -0.43 -4.57 -8.98
CA LEU A 34 0.58 -3.63 -8.50
C LEU A 34 0.57 -3.59 -6.98
N SER A 35 1.74 -3.38 -6.37
CA SER A 35 1.89 -3.25 -4.93
C SER A 35 2.69 -2.00 -4.58
N ILE A 36 2.29 -1.32 -3.51
CA ILE A 36 3.06 -0.24 -2.89
C ILE A 36 3.52 -0.67 -1.51
N ASP A 37 4.83 -0.59 -1.29
CA ASP A 37 5.48 -0.91 -0.02
C ASP A 37 6.78 -0.10 0.14
N GLU A 38 7.44 -0.27 1.28
CA GLU A 38 8.67 0.38 1.66
C GLU A 38 9.84 -0.59 1.62
N GLN A 39 10.90 -0.16 0.95
CA GLN A 39 12.20 -0.81 1.00
C GLN A 39 13.20 0.03 1.78
N ILE A 40 14.05 -0.67 2.54
CA ILE A 40 15.21 -0.07 3.21
C ILE A 40 16.44 -0.56 2.47
N VAL A 41 17.18 0.38 1.89
CA VAL A 41 18.51 0.12 1.31
C VAL A 41 19.53 0.28 2.44
N PRO A 42 20.21 -0.80 2.87
CA PRO A 42 21.18 -0.73 3.96
C PRO A 42 22.27 0.30 3.66
N PHE A 43 22.51 1.21 4.60
CA PHE A 43 23.53 2.24 4.44
C PHE A 43 24.19 2.57 5.77
N THR A 44 25.49 2.32 5.87
CA THR A 44 26.28 2.50 7.10
C THR A 44 26.97 3.86 7.17
N GLY A 45 27.10 4.58 6.05
CA GLY A 45 27.73 5.90 5.99
C GLY A 45 26.96 7.01 6.73
N HIS A 46 27.57 8.19 6.82
CA HIS A 46 26.95 9.35 7.43
C HIS A 46 25.95 10.01 6.47
N LEU A 47 24.66 9.91 6.78
CA LEU A 47 23.57 10.55 6.06
C LEU A 47 22.45 10.84 7.05
N ASN A 48 22.01 12.10 7.09
CA ASN A 48 21.04 12.61 8.07
C ASN A 48 19.59 12.16 7.80
N VAL A 49 19.30 11.60 6.62
CA VAL A 49 17.97 11.10 6.24
C VAL A 49 17.81 9.59 6.38
N LYS A 50 18.78 8.90 7.00
CA LYS A 50 18.64 7.48 7.33
C LYS A 50 17.38 7.26 8.19
N GLN A 51 16.68 6.18 7.94
CA GLN A 51 15.50 5.77 8.69
C GLN A 51 15.76 4.45 9.40
N TYR A 52 15.16 4.34 10.59
CA TYR A 52 15.05 3.08 11.30
C TYR A 52 13.67 2.48 11.06
N CYS A 53 13.61 1.31 10.44
CA CYS A 53 12.39 0.53 10.23
C CYS A 53 12.47 -0.77 11.02
N LYS A 54 11.81 -0.78 12.18
CA LYS A 54 11.70 -1.96 13.05
C LYS A 54 11.13 -3.15 12.28
N GLY A 55 11.74 -4.32 12.45
CA GLY A 55 11.26 -5.58 11.87
C GLY A 55 11.84 -5.92 10.49
N LYS A 56 12.65 -5.03 9.88
CA LYS A 56 13.42 -5.37 8.67
C LYS A 56 14.78 -5.99 9.08
N PRO A 57 15.37 -6.93 8.30
CA PRO A 57 16.65 -7.56 8.60
C PRO A 57 17.79 -6.56 8.81
N ASN A 58 17.82 -5.52 7.96
CA ASN A 58 18.70 -4.37 8.10
C ASN A 58 17.83 -3.14 8.38
N PRO A 59 17.58 -2.79 9.66
CA PRO A 59 16.56 -1.80 9.99
C PRO A 59 17.03 -0.36 9.76
N TRP A 60 18.34 -0.11 9.65
CA TRP A 60 18.90 1.22 9.39
C TRP A 60 19.33 1.37 7.93
N GLY A 61 18.80 2.38 7.24
CA GLY A 61 19.18 2.64 5.86
C GLY A 61 18.41 3.80 5.20
N ILE A 62 18.49 3.86 3.88
CA ILE A 62 17.72 4.80 3.07
C ILE A 62 16.35 4.18 2.81
N LYS A 63 15.28 4.89 3.19
CA LYS A 63 13.91 4.46 2.94
C LYS A 63 13.47 4.89 1.55
N ILE A 64 12.91 3.95 0.80
CA ILE A 64 12.34 4.17 -0.53
C ILE A 64 10.92 3.60 -0.52
N PHE A 65 9.95 4.41 -0.96
CA PHE A 65 8.60 3.92 -1.29
C PHE A 65 8.61 3.49 -2.74
N MET A 66 8.05 2.33 -3.07
CA MET A 66 8.11 1.79 -4.43
C MET A 66 6.74 1.30 -4.89
N LEU A 67 6.47 1.50 -6.18
CA LEU A 67 5.41 0.82 -6.91
C LEU A 67 6.03 -0.35 -7.68
N CYS A 68 5.61 -1.57 -7.35
CA CYS A 68 6.12 -2.78 -7.98
C CYS A 68 4.99 -3.59 -8.63
N GLY A 69 5.32 -4.35 -9.68
CA GLY A 69 4.44 -5.41 -10.21
C GLY A 69 4.51 -6.70 -9.41
N ALA A 70 3.61 -7.63 -9.71
CA ALA A 70 3.63 -8.98 -9.14
C ALA A 70 4.93 -9.74 -9.50
N SER A 71 5.55 -9.41 -10.64
CA SER A 71 6.87 -9.91 -11.04
C SER A 71 8.04 -9.39 -10.19
N GLY A 72 7.81 -8.36 -9.35
CA GLY A 72 8.86 -7.64 -8.62
C GLY A 72 9.51 -6.49 -9.39
N VAL A 73 9.10 -6.24 -10.64
CA VAL A 73 9.57 -5.09 -11.43
C VAL A 73 9.12 -3.77 -10.80
N ILE A 74 10.04 -2.81 -10.70
CA ILE A 74 9.76 -1.47 -10.15
C ILE A 74 9.29 -0.54 -11.29
N TYR A 75 8.14 0.10 -11.10
CA TYR A 75 7.53 1.03 -12.05
C TYR A 75 7.65 2.49 -11.65
N ASP A 76 7.71 2.79 -10.35
CA ASP A 76 7.89 4.14 -9.80
C ASP A 76 8.46 4.04 -8.38
N PHE A 77 9.15 5.09 -7.92
CA PHE A 77 9.63 5.14 -6.54
C PHE A 77 9.83 6.58 -6.04
N ILE A 78 9.72 6.76 -4.73
CA ILE A 78 9.98 8.01 -4.01
C ILE A 78 11.05 7.74 -2.95
N ILE A 79 12.18 8.43 -3.06
CA ILE A 79 13.23 8.38 -2.04
C ILE A 79 12.86 9.30 -0.88
N TYR A 80 12.77 8.75 0.32
CA TYR A 80 12.44 9.51 1.51
C TYR A 80 13.63 10.36 1.97
N GLN A 81 13.39 11.66 2.16
CA GLN A 81 14.39 12.66 2.56
C GLN A 81 14.01 13.41 3.84
N GLY A 82 13.12 12.84 4.66
CA GLY A 82 12.55 13.56 5.80
C GLY A 82 11.57 14.64 5.34
N SER A 83 11.67 15.85 5.93
CA SER A 83 10.83 17.00 5.60
C SER A 83 10.97 17.46 4.15
N GLU A 84 12.14 17.23 3.54
CA GLU A 84 12.47 17.63 2.17
C GLU A 84 12.04 16.60 1.13
N THR A 85 11.28 15.57 1.51
CA THR A 85 10.73 14.62 0.54
C THR A 85 9.77 15.34 -0.40
N GLU A 86 9.99 15.19 -1.70
CA GLU A 86 9.26 15.85 -2.77
C GLU A 86 7.86 15.24 -2.96
N PHE A 87 6.97 15.50 -2.00
CA PHE A 87 5.57 15.14 -2.12
C PHE A 87 4.74 16.25 -2.75
N CYS A 88 3.79 15.88 -3.61
CA CYS A 88 2.79 16.82 -4.13
C CYS A 88 2.06 17.51 -2.96
N PRO A 89 2.16 18.84 -2.79
CA PRO A 89 1.58 19.55 -1.64
C PRO A 89 0.06 19.34 -1.54
N ARG A 90 -0.62 19.24 -2.68
CA ARG A 90 -2.06 18.97 -2.74
C ARG A 90 -2.43 17.64 -2.09
N PHE A 91 -1.66 16.58 -2.32
CA PHE A 91 -1.93 15.29 -1.70
C PHE A 91 -1.61 15.33 -0.21
N LYS A 92 -0.45 15.88 0.16
CA LYS A 92 0.01 15.93 1.56
C LYS A 92 -0.95 16.68 2.46
N ASN A 93 -1.42 17.85 2.00
CA ASN A 93 -2.31 18.70 2.80
C ASN A 93 -3.73 18.10 2.91
N LYS A 94 -4.20 17.38 1.89
CA LYS A 94 -5.59 16.86 1.87
C LYS A 94 -5.72 15.46 2.46
N PHE A 95 -4.72 14.59 2.28
CA PHE A 95 -4.83 13.16 2.62
C PHE A 95 -3.78 12.67 3.62
N GLY A 96 -2.80 13.51 3.97
CA GLY A 96 -1.69 13.14 4.83
C GLY A 96 -0.61 12.31 4.12
N LEU A 97 0.47 11.99 4.84
CA LEU A 97 1.70 11.43 4.27
C LEU A 97 1.48 10.06 3.60
N GLY A 98 0.85 9.11 4.29
CA GLY A 98 0.68 7.74 3.77
C GLY A 98 -0.10 7.71 2.46
N ALA A 99 -1.28 8.33 2.42
CA ALA A 99 -2.07 8.43 1.20
C ALA A 99 -1.36 9.22 0.09
N SER A 100 -0.54 10.22 0.44
CA SER A 100 0.22 10.98 -0.56
C SER A 100 1.25 10.14 -1.31
N VAL A 101 1.89 9.19 -0.62
CA VAL A 101 2.78 8.23 -1.27
C VAL A 101 2.03 7.45 -2.35
N VAL A 102 0.87 6.89 -1.99
CA VAL A 102 0.05 6.10 -2.91
C VAL A 102 -0.44 6.94 -4.08
N LEU A 103 -0.98 8.12 -3.82
CA LEU A 103 -1.51 9.00 -4.87
C LEU A 103 -0.44 9.50 -5.83
N GLN A 104 0.79 9.71 -5.35
CA GLN A 104 1.91 10.16 -6.18
C GLN A 104 2.51 9.02 -7.01
N LEU A 105 2.73 7.85 -6.40
CA LEU A 105 3.22 6.66 -7.12
C LEU A 105 2.24 6.15 -8.18
N THR A 106 0.97 6.56 -8.10
CA THR A 106 -0.09 6.17 -9.06
C THR A 106 -0.46 7.28 -10.04
N GLU A 107 0.31 8.37 -10.14
CA GLU A 107 0.01 9.45 -11.12
C GLU A 107 0.16 9.01 -12.58
N HIS A 108 0.95 7.96 -12.83
CA HIS A 108 1.30 7.50 -14.17
C HIS A 108 0.83 6.07 -14.46
N ILE A 109 -0.22 5.60 -13.77
CA ILE A 109 -0.86 4.31 -14.07
C ILE A 109 -2.14 4.53 -14.85
N GLU A 110 -2.48 3.59 -15.74
CA GLU A 110 -3.67 3.73 -16.57
C GLU A 110 -4.97 3.41 -15.82
N GLU A 111 -6.02 4.16 -16.13
CA GLU A 111 -7.36 3.91 -15.61
C GLU A 111 -7.87 2.51 -16.01
N ASN A 112 -8.64 1.84 -15.13
CA ASN A 112 -9.34 0.58 -15.37
C ASN A 112 -8.46 -0.64 -15.74
N LYS A 113 -7.14 -0.59 -15.54
CA LYS A 113 -6.25 -1.71 -15.87
C LYS A 113 -5.63 -2.42 -14.67
N HIS A 114 -5.62 -1.75 -13.51
CA HIS A 114 -4.75 -2.16 -12.40
C HIS A 114 -5.51 -2.44 -11.11
N PHE A 115 -5.04 -3.46 -10.40
CA PHE A 115 -5.39 -3.82 -9.04
C PHE A 115 -4.21 -3.47 -8.15
N LEU A 116 -4.42 -2.49 -7.28
CA LEU A 116 -3.42 -1.90 -6.41
C LEU A 116 -3.55 -2.45 -5.00
N PHE A 117 -2.45 -2.98 -4.49
CA PHE A 117 -2.34 -3.50 -3.14
C PHE A 117 -1.38 -2.65 -2.32
N PHE A 118 -1.70 -2.40 -1.06
CA PHE A 118 -0.83 -1.67 -0.15
C PHE A 118 -1.11 -2.07 1.30
N ASP A 119 -0.18 -1.72 2.19
CA ASP A 119 -0.29 -2.04 3.60
C ASP A 119 -1.20 -1.07 4.38
N ASN A 120 -1.41 -1.35 5.67
CA ASN A 120 -2.21 -0.49 6.54
C ASN A 120 -1.56 0.85 6.90
N TYR A 121 -0.26 1.02 6.65
CA TYR A 121 0.43 2.29 6.89
C TYR A 121 -0.07 3.36 5.92
N PHE A 122 -0.36 2.99 4.67
CA PHE A 122 -0.88 3.91 3.66
C PHE A 122 -2.40 4.12 3.72
N ALA A 123 -3.14 3.12 4.20
CA ALA A 123 -4.60 3.08 4.08
C ALA A 123 -5.35 4.18 4.87
N SER A 124 -6.36 4.75 4.22
CA SER A 124 -7.41 5.60 4.80
C SER A 124 -8.67 5.52 3.93
N TYR A 125 -9.85 5.83 4.50
CA TYR A 125 -11.10 5.77 3.73
C TYR A 125 -11.07 6.70 2.50
N ASN A 126 -10.67 7.97 2.69
CA ASN A 126 -10.60 8.96 1.61
C ASN A 126 -9.62 8.57 0.49
N LEU A 127 -8.58 7.76 0.79
CA LEU A 127 -7.68 7.24 -0.25
C LEU A 127 -8.43 6.29 -1.19
N PHE A 128 -9.28 5.42 -0.66
CA PHE A 128 -10.08 4.50 -1.47
C PHE A 128 -11.08 5.24 -2.38
N GLU A 129 -11.71 6.29 -1.88
CA GLU A 129 -12.61 7.14 -2.69
C GLU A 129 -11.86 7.79 -3.86
N VAL A 130 -10.68 8.35 -3.62
CA VAL A 130 -9.89 9.01 -4.68
C VAL A 130 -9.35 8.00 -5.69
N LEU A 131 -8.91 6.82 -5.23
CA LEU A 131 -8.47 5.77 -6.15
C LEU A 131 -9.63 5.29 -7.02
N LEU A 132 -10.84 5.18 -6.46
CA LEU A 132 -12.04 4.86 -7.23
C LEU A 132 -12.37 5.94 -8.26
N GLN A 133 -12.27 7.23 -7.90
CA GLN A 133 -12.45 8.34 -8.84
C GLN A 133 -11.42 8.33 -9.99
N ARG A 134 -10.19 7.88 -9.69
CA ARG A 134 -9.13 7.63 -10.68
C ARG A 134 -9.29 6.30 -11.42
N LYS A 135 -10.37 5.55 -11.16
CA LYS A 135 -10.63 4.23 -11.73
C LYS A 135 -9.49 3.24 -11.51
N ILE A 136 -8.90 3.31 -10.32
CA ILE A 136 -7.88 2.38 -9.83
C ILE A 136 -8.55 1.48 -8.79
N PHE A 137 -8.57 0.20 -9.08
CA PHE A 137 -9.06 -0.82 -8.16
C PHE A 137 -8.02 -1.04 -7.07
N ALA A 138 -8.42 -0.99 -5.81
CA ALA A 138 -7.54 -1.00 -4.66
C ALA A 138 -8.03 -1.94 -3.56
N ALA A 139 -7.10 -2.61 -2.89
CA ALA A 139 -7.35 -3.38 -1.68
C ALA A 139 -6.17 -3.25 -0.70
N SER A 140 -6.46 -3.16 0.60
CA SER A 140 -5.41 -3.10 1.62
C SER A 140 -5.88 -3.68 2.94
N THR A 141 -4.92 -4.08 3.78
CA THR A 141 -5.19 -4.21 5.21
C THR A 141 -5.38 -2.81 5.80
N ILE A 142 -6.23 -2.68 6.81
CA ILE A 142 -6.58 -1.36 7.37
C ILE A 142 -6.41 -1.28 8.87
N ARG A 143 -6.19 -0.04 9.34
CA ARG A 143 -6.38 0.32 10.75
C ARG A 143 -7.75 0.96 10.89
N VAL A 144 -8.62 0.35 11.70
CA VAL A 144 -10.06 0.68 11.79
C VAL A 144 -10.32 2.12 12.25
N ASP A 145 -9.39 2.70 13.02
CA ASP A 145 -9.42 4.09 13.47
C ASP A 145 -9.38 5.11 12.31
N ARG A 146 -8.86 4.72 11.14
CA ARG A 146 -8.81 5.58 9.94
C ARG A 146 -10.04 5.48 9.04
N PHE A 147 -11.06 4.75 9.48
CA PHE A 147 -12.26 4.41 8.72
C PHE A 147 -13.55 4.79 9.47
N SER A 148 -13.48 5.80 10.36
CA SER A 148 -14.64 6.27 11.13
C SER A 148 -15.28 5.22 12.03
N LYS A 149 -14.50 4.23 12.51
CA LYS A 149 -14.95 3.17 13.44
C LYS A 149 -16.20 2.44 12.95
N PRO A 150 -16.13 1.75 11.79
CA PRO A 150 -17.25 0.99 11.26
C PRO A 150 -17.75 -0.05 12.28
N PRO A 151 -19.07 -0.35 12.30
CA PRO A 151 -19.69 -1.21 13.30
C PRO A 151 -19.41 -2.70 13.06
N PHE A 152 -18.14 -3.11 13.11
CA PHE A 152 -17.77 -4.51 12.97
C PHE A 152 -18.28 -5.36 14.16
N LEU A 153 -18.72 -6.59 13.87
CA LEU A 153 -18.95 -7.59 14.90
C LEU A 153 -17.71 -7.75 15.80
N ASN A 154 -17.94 -7.96 17.08
CA ASN A 154 -16.87 -8.17 18.04
C ASN A 154 -16.18 -9.54 17.82
N ASP A 155 -14.94 -9.67 18.28
CA ASP A 155 -14.14 -10.88 18.08
C ASP A 155 -14.75 -12.11 18.77
N LYS A 156 -15.52 -11.94 19.86
CA LYS A 156 -16.17 -13.07 20.55
C LYS A 156 -17.27 -13.70 19.70
N VAL A 157 -18.06 -12.86 19.02
CA VAL A 157 -19.12 -13.30 18.10
C VAL A 157 -18.48 -14.04 16.92
N LEU A 158 -17.48 -13.46 16.29
CA LEU A 158 -16.79 -14.12 15.16
C LEU A 158 -16.08 -15.42 15.58
N ALA A 159 -15.49 -15.46 16.78
CA ALA A 159 -14.87 -16.66 17.31
C ALA A 159 -15.87 -17.80 17.51
N SER A 160 -17.11 -17.50 17.90
CA SER A 160 -18.16 -18.50 18.08
C SER A 160 -18.61 -19.13 16.75
N THR A 161 -18.52 -18.39 15.64
CA THR A 161 -18.77 -18.89 14.28
C THR A 161 -17.62 -19.79 13.79
N GLY A 162 -16.41 -19.60 14.33
CA GLY A 162 -15.23 -20.41 14.03
C GLY A 162 -14.16 -19.66 13.22
N LYS A 163 -13.03 -20.33 13.02
CA LYS A 163 -11.93 -19.80 12.19
C LYS A 163 -12.38 -19.64 10.74
N GLY A 164 -12.00 -18.52 10.14
CA GLY A 164 -12.45 -18.12 8.82
C GLY A 164 -13.74 -17.29 8.81
N ALA A 165 -14.35 -17.02 9.98
CA ALA A 165 -15.55 -16.19 10.06
C ALA A 165 -15.29 -14.77 9.56
N THR A 166 -16.29 -14.19 8.87
CA THR A 166 -16.19 -12.87 8.27
C THR A 166 -17.36 -11.97 8.62
N HIS A 167 -17.13 -10.67 8.62
CA HIS A 167 -18.18 -9.66 8.66
C HIS A 167 -17.85 -8.55 7.65
N GLU A 168 -18.78 -8.32 6.74
CA GLU A 168 -18.67 -7.29 5.70
C GLU A 168 -19.56 -6.09 6.04
N ILE A 169 -19.05 -4.90 5.76
CA ILE A 169 -19.77 -3.63 5.83
C ILE A 169 -19.50 -2.89 4.53
N ARG A 170 -20.52 -2.28 3.94
CA ARG A 170 -20.38 -1.45 2.75
C ARG A 170 -20.85 -0.03 3.03
N ASN A 171 -20.34 0.91 2.25
CA ASN A 171 -20.96 2.23 2.17
C ASN A 171 -22.28 2.16 1.40
N ASP A 172 -23.10 3.20 1.52
CA ASP A 172 -24.45 3.26 0.93
C ASP A 172 -24.46 3.06 -0.60
N GLU A 173 -23.40 3.52 -1.27
CA GLU A 173 -23.22 3.39 -2.72
C GLU A 173 -22.74 2.00 -3.15
N ASN A 174 -22.42 1.10 -2.21
CA ASN A 174 -21.81 -0.21 -2.44
C ASN A 174 -20.48 -0.17 -3.21
N THR A 175 -19.79 0.97 -3.19
CA THR A 175 -18.53 1.20 -3.91
C THR A 175 -17.29 0.90 -3.08
N ILE A 176 -17.39 0.91 -1.74
CA ILE A 176 -16.31 0.56 -0.82
C ILE A 176 -16.81 -0.50 0.16
N ALA A 177 -16.11 -1.62 0.22
CA ALA A 177 -16.36 -2.70 1.15
C ALA A 177 -15.25 -2.76 2.21
N LEU A 178 -15.66 -2.92 3.47
CA LEU A 178 -14.81 -3.17 4.61
C LEU A 178 -15.10 -4.58 5.12
N LEU A 179 -14.07 -5.39 5.25
CA LEU A 179 -14.17 -6.79 5.65
C LEU A 179 -13.37 -7.00 6.93
N LYS A 180 -13.98 -7.66 7.90
CA LYS A 180 -13.29 -8.24 9.05
C LYS A 180 -13.24 -9.74 8.90
N TRP A 181 -12.05 -10.31 8.89
CA TRP A 181 -11.81 -11.76 8.84
C TRP A 181 -11.18 -12.23 10.16
N TYR A 182 -11.69 -13.31 10.71
CA TYR A 182 -11.27 -13.85 12.00
C TYR A 182 -10.59 -15.22 11.82
N ASP A 183 -9.33 -15.32 12.25
CA ASP A 183 -8.63 -16.61 12.45
C ASP A 183 -8.25 -16.73 13.94
N SER A 184 -6.98 -16.61 14.28
CA SER A 184 -6.53 -16.53 15.69
C SER A 184 -6.59 -15.10 16.22
N LYS A 185 -6.59 -14.12 15.31
CA LYS A 185 -6.80 -12.69 15.54
C LYS A 185 -7.59 -12.13 14.36
N SER A 186 -8.32 -11.04 14.59
CA SER A 186 -9.03 -10.35 13.52
C SER A 186 -8.06 -9.56 12.62
N VAL A 187 -8.31 -9.62 11.31
CA VAL A 187 -7.70 -8.80 10.28
C VAL A 187 -8.79 -7.98 9.63
N HIS A 188 -8.50 -6.71 9.37
CA HIS A 188 -9.43 -5.80 8.70
C HIS A 188 -8.87 -5.44 7.32
N ILE A 189 -9.74 -5.46 6.32
CA ILE A 189 -9.43 -5.21 4.92
C ILE A 189 -10.42 -4.17 4.40
N ALA A 190 -9.97 -3.30 3.50
CA ALA A 190 -10.84 -2.46 2.69
C ALA A 190 -10.58 -2.71 1.20
N SER A 191 -11.61 -2.56 0.38
CA SER A 191 -11.51 -2.59 -1.08
C SER A 191 -12.54 -1.69 -1.73
N ASN A 192 -12.22 -1.16 -2.93
CA ASN A 192 -13.17 -0.41 -3.78
C ASN A 192 -13.60 -1.19 -5.04
N PHE A 193 -13.29 -2.48 -5.11
CA PHE A 193 -13.60 -3.33 -6.28
C PHE A 193 -13.90 -4.78 -5.91
N ILE A 194 -13.49 -5.21 -4.72
CA ILE A 194 -13.76 -6.52 -4.16
C ILE A 194 -14.76 -6.36 -3.03
N ALA A 195 -15.60 -7.36 -2.89
CA ALA A 195 -16.30 -7.64 -1.67
C ALA A 195 -16.28 -9.15 -1.40
N SER A 196 -17.08 -9.65 -0.45
CA SER A 196 -17.19 -11.06 -0.11
C SER A 196 -17.47 -11.90 -1.35
N GLY A 197 -16.50 -12.74 -1.68
CA GLY A 197 -16.60 -13.79 -2.70
C GLY A 197 -16.78 -15.16 -2.06
N ASN A 198 -16.63 -16.21 -2.87
CA ASN A 198 -16.65 -17.58 -2.36
C ASN A 198 -15.42 -17.84 -1.50
N VAL A 199 -15.62 -18.54 -0.39
CA VAL A 199 -14.52 -19.02 0.47
C VAL A 199 -13.75 -20.10 -0.29
N ASP A 200 -12.42 -20.05 -0.28
CA ASP A 200 -11.55 -21.05 -0.89
C ASP A 200 -10.68 -21.73 0.18
N ASN A 201 -10.19 -22.92 -0.13
CA ASN A 201 -9.29 -23.67 0.75
C ASN A 201 -7.86 -23.40 0.31
N VAL A 202 -7.07 -22.72 1.13
CA VAL A 202 -5.65 -22.44 0.84
C VAL A 202 -4.76 -23.20 1.82
N GLU A 203 -3.82 -23.96 1.28
CA GLU A 203 -2.77 -24.61 2.07
C GLU A 203 -1.62 -23.62 2.34
N HIS A 204 -1.26 -23.44 3.61
CA HIS A 204 -0.09 -22.65 3.99
C HIS A 204 1.13 -23.59 4.09
N GLY A 205 2.25 -23.22 3.46
CA GLY A 205 3.41 -24.10 3.31
C GLY A 205 3.88 -24.80 4.59
N GLY A 206 4.00 -26.13 4.51
CA GLY A 206 4.75 -26.98 5.44
C GLY A 206 3.97 -27.66 6.57
N ILE A 207 2.73 -27.27 6.86
CA ILE A 207 1.89 -27.93 7.87
C ILE A 207 0.52 -28.17 7.24
N LYS A 208 0.06 -29.44 7.21
CA LYS A 208 -1.29 -29.85 6.79
C LYS A 208 -2.36 -29.28 7.73
N ASN A 209 -2.55 -27.97 7.72
CA ASN A 209 -3.70 -27.30 8.30
C ASN A 209 -4.42 -26.60 7.15
N GLN A 210 -5.49 -27.23 6.66
CA GLN A 210 -6.44 -26.61 5.74
C GLN A 210 -6.95 -25.31 6.38
N LYS A 211 -6.75 -24.17 5.70
CA LYS A 211 -7.32 -22.89 6.13
C LYS A 211 -8.29 -22.39 5.07
N ASN A 212 -9.47 -22.01 5.52
CA ASN A 212 -10.45 -21.30 4.70
C ASN A 212 -9.95 -19.86 4.51
N MET A 213 -9.42 -19.55 3.33
CA MET A 213 -8.99 -18.22 2.91
C MET A 213 -9.91 -17.76 1.78
N ILE A 214 -10.29 -16.49 1.78
CA ILE A 214 -11.19 -16.00 0.73
C ILE A 214 -10.42 -15.96 -0.60
N GLN A 215 -10.91 -16.65 -1.63
CA GLN A 215 -10.57 -16.26 -3.00
C GLN A 215 -11.31 -14.97 -3.29
N LEU A 216 -10.53 -13.91 -3.47
CA LEU A 216 -11.05 -12.61 -3.88
C LEU A 216 -11.38 -12.71 -5.37
N ASN A 217 -12.60 -13.13 -5.69
CA ASN A 217 -13.08 -13.21 -7.06
C ASN A 217 -13.30 -11.81 -7.62
N VAL A 218 -12.44 -11.41 -8.55
CA VAL A 218 -12.62 -10.19 -9.35
C VAL A 218 -13.74 -10.46 -10.34
N GLN A 219 -14.91 -9.86 -10.15
CA GLN A 219 -15.92 -9.85 -11.20
C GLN A 219 -15.35 -9.09 -12.41
N LYS A 220 -15.42 -9.74 -13.58
CA LYS A 220 -14.91 -9.22 -14.86
C LYS A 220 -15.70 -8.01 -15.33
#